data_AF-A0A8W8KW12-F1
#
_entry.id   AF-A0A8W8KW12-F1
#
_cell.length_a   1.000
_cell.length_b   1.000
_cell.length_c   1.000
_cell.angle_alpha   90.00
_cell.angle_beta   90.00
_cell.angle_gamma   90.00
#
_symmetry.space_group_name_H-M   'P 1'
#
loop_
_entity.id
_entity.type
_entity.pdbx_description
1 polymer ?
#
loop_
_entity_poly.entity_id
_entity_poly.type
_entity_poly.pdbx_seq_one_letter_code
_entity_poly.pdbx_strand_id
1 'polypeptide(L)'
;EKFDHTIHKKEKKDNKYCKDVFDVHVRKGSRLVFNDEIKSKKEYEPNRDDQMVMDFDVYLSEEEDFPKYVTDPGCQYLGTLSVDLPKPVKGKKRGVFICMIFGGTELCVKAVNRSNNAETSATFNFLGNQP
;
A
#
# COMPACT_ATOMS: atom_id res chain seq x y z
N GLU A 1 6.49 -7.89 0.20
CA GLU A 1 6.54 -9.11 -0.64
C GLU A 1 7.60 -10.10 -0.13
N LYS A 2 7.50 -11.41 -0.38
CA LYS A 2 8.59 -12.36 -0.06
C LYS A 2 9.78 -12.10 -1.00
N PHE A 3 11.01 -12.23 -0.48
CA PHE A 3 12.19 -12.03 -1.32
C PHE A 3 12.38 -13.21 -2.29
N ASP A 4 12.39 -12.89 -3.58
CA ASP A 4 12.77 -13.76 -4.67
C ASP A 4 13.99 -13.20 -5.41
N HIS A 5 15.09 -13.95 -5.42
CA HIS A 5 16.39 -13.55 -5.98
C HIS A 5 16.40 -13.46 -7.52
N THR A 6 15.41 -14.03 -8.20
CA THR A 6 15.31 -14.00 -9.67
C THR A 6 14.74 -12.68 -10.17
N ILE A 7 13.94 -12.01 -9.34
CA ILE A 7 13.30 -10.75 -9.68
C ILE A 7 13.79 -9.60 -8.80
N HIS A 8 14.16 -9.83 -7.54
CA HIS A 8 14.55 -8.75 -6.64
C HIS A 8 16.04 -8.48 -6.64
N LYS A 9 16.38 -7.18 -6.51
CA LYS A 9 17.75 -6.70 -6.31
C LYS A 9 18.24 -7.18 -4.94
N LYS A 10 19.45 -7.72 -4.86
CA LYS A 10 19.98 -8.38 -3.65
C LYS A 10 20.02 -7.43 -2.44
N GLU A 11 20.32 -6.16 -2.67
CA GLU A 11 20.36 -5.08 -1.68
C GLU A 11 18.98 -4.72 -1.09
N LYS A 12 17.89 -5.19 -1.71
CA LYS A 12 16.51 -5.03 -1.22
C LYS A 12 16.05 -6.21 -0.37
N LYS A 13 16.90 -7.21 -0.11
CA LYS A 13 16.58 -8.30 0.81
C LYS A 13 16.56 -7.80 2.26
N ASP A 14 15.45 -8.02 2.94
CA ASP A 14 15.30 -7.84 4.38
C ASP A 14 14.75 -9.14 4.99
N ASN A 15 15.65 -9.93 5.60
CA ASN A 15 15.37 -11.28 6.07
C ASN A 15 14.74 -12.17 4.97
N LYS A 16 13.47 -12.56 5.12
CA LYS A 16 12.70 -13.37 4.16
C LYS A 16 11.84 -12.53 3.20
N TYR A 17 11.88 -11.20 3.32
CA TYR A 17 11.06 -10.25 2.58
C TYR A 17 11.92 -9.34 1.70
N CYS A 18 11.28 -8.73 0.70
CA CYS A 18 11.86 -7.66 -0.10
C CYS A 18 11.33 -6.32 0.42
N LYS A 19 12.23 -5.40 0.76
CA LYS A 19 11.88 -4.03 1.18
C LYS A 19 11.72 -3.11 -0.01
N ASP A 20 11.04 -1.99 0.23
CA ASP A 20 10.86 -0.88 -0.72
C ASP A 20 10.15 -1.27 -2.02
N VAL A 21 9.42 -2.40 -2.07
CA VAL A 21 8.69 -2.81 -3.27
C VAL A 21 7.56 -1.82 -3.55
N PHE A 22 7.46 -1.35 -4.80
CA PHE A 22 6.32 -0.57 -5.26
C PHE A 22 5.16 -1.51 -5.58
N ASP A 23 4.24 -1.70 -4.62
CA ASP A 23 3.11 -2.61 -4.81
C ASP A 23 1.94 -1.92 -5.54
N VAL A 24 1.86 -2.10 -6.85
CA VAL A 24 0.94 -1.35 -7.74
C VAL A 24 -0.53 -1.70 -7.50
N HIS A 25 -1.29 -0.80 -6.87
CA HIS A 25 -2.75 -0.92 -6.70
C HIS A 25 -3.54 -0.54 -7.94
N VAL A 26 -3.13 0.55 -8.59
CA VAL A 26 -3.77 1.12 -9.78
C VAL A 26 -2.69 1.56 -10.75
N ARG A 27 -2.87 1.28 -12.04
CA ARG A 27 -1.96 1.71 -13.11
C ARG A 27 -2.44 2.99 -13.77
N LYS A 28 -1.51 3.85 -14.17
CA LYS A 28 -1.78 4.99 -15.07
C LYS A 28 -2.56 4.49 -16.30
N GLY A 29 -3.57 5.25 -16.71
CA GLY A 29 -4.47 4.86 -17.81
C GLY A 29 -5.57 3.84 -17.45
N SER A 30 -5.63 3.34 -16.21
CA SER A 30 -6.75 2.49 -15.78
C SER A 30 -8.07 3.27 -15.85
N ARG A 31 -9.11 2.67 -16.43
CA ARG A 31 -10.46 3.23 -16.38
C ARG A 31 -11.05 3.02 -14.99
N LEU A 32 -10.97 4.07 -14.18
CA LEU A 32 -11.57 4.12 -12.86
C LEU A 32 -13.03 4.57 -12.98
N VAL A 33 -13.92 3.92 -12.22
CA VAL A 33 -15.26 4.41 -12.01
C VAL A 33 -15.19 5.28 -10.77
N PHE A 34 -15.55 6.56 -10.91
CA PHE A 34 -15.58 7.50 -9.78
C PHE A 34 -16.50 6.95 -8.68
N ASN A 35 -16.04 7.02 -7.43
CA ASN A 35 -16.71 6.47 -6.23
C ASN A 35 -16.90 4.95 -6.18
N ASP A 36 -16.26 4.17 -7.06
CA ASP A 36 -16.27 2.71 -6.97
C ASP A 36 -15.13 2.25 -6.06
N GLU A 37 -15.47 1.93 -4.81
CA GLU A 37 -14.52 1.54 -3.75
C GLU A 37 -13.75 0.24 -4.04
N ILE A 38 -14.14 -0.51 -5.08
CA ILE A 38 -13.97 -1.97 -5.10
C ILE A 38 -12.80 -2.44 -5.97
N LYS A 39 -12.24 -1.61 -6.86
CA LYS A 39 -11.33 -2.15 -7.90
C LYS A 39 -9.88 -2.44 -7.46
N SER A 40 -9.43 -1.93 -6.32
CA SER A 40 -8.03 -2.08 -5.85
C SER A 40 -7.92 -2.77 -4.49
N LYS A 41 -8.86 -3.65 -4.13
CA LYS A 41 -8.80 -4.36 -2.85
C LYS A 41 -7.61 -5.32 -2.80
N LYS A 42 -6.54 -4.95 -2.10
CA LYS A 42 -5.41 -5.84 -1.79
C LYS A 42 -5.38 -6.21 -0.32
N GLU A 43 -4.85 -7.38 -0.03
CA GLU A 43 -4.71 -7.93 1.31
C GLU A 43 -3.25 -7.91 1.76
N TYR A 44 -3.02 -7.45 2.98
CA TYR A 44 -1.72 -7.41 3.61
C TYR A 44 -1.76 -8.12 4.96
N GLU A 45 -0.66 -8.82 5.27
CA GLU A 45 -0.42 -9.46 6.56
C GLU A 45 0.81 -8.80 7.22
N PRO A 46 0.85 -8.71 8.56
CA PRO A 46 2.04 -8.20 9.25
C PRO A 46 3.26 -9.07 8.94
N ASN A 47 4.43 -8.43 8.85
CA ASN A 47 5.68 -9.15 8.56
C ASN A 47 6.31 -9.75 9.83
N ARG A 48 5.79 -9.38 11.01
CA ARG A 48 6.17 -9.87 12.33
C ARG A 48 4.95 -10.28 13.16
N ASP A 49 5.08 -11.39 13.87
CA ASP A 49 3.98 -11.97 14.66
C ASP A 49 3.53 -11.08 15.81
N ASP A 50 4.39 -10.21 16.33
CA ASP A 50 4.16 -9.28 17.44
C ASP A 50 3.87 -7.83 16.99
N GLN A 51 3.79 -7.58 15.68
CA GLN A 51 3.51 -6.24 15.13
C GLN A 51 2.14 -5.73 15.60
N MET A 52 2.10 -4.50 16.14
CA MET A 52 0.88 -3.87 16.66
C MET A 52 0.35 -2.73 15.76
N VAL A 53 1.17 -2.24 14.83
CA VAL A 53 0.80 -1.19 13.87
C VAL A 53 1.34 -1.59 12.51
N MET A 54 0.53 -1.40 11.46
CA MET A 54 0.96 -1.52 10.06
C MET A 54 0.93 -0.15 9.41
N ASP A 55 2.07 0.26 8.87
CA ASP A 55 2.20 1.49 8.10
C ASP A 55 2.08 1.17 6.62
N PHE A 56 1.21 1.92 5.94
CA PHE A 56 0.99 1.86 4.50
C PHE A 56 1.44 3.17 3.89
N ASP A 57 2.68 3.19 3.41
CA ASP A 57 3.22 4.31 2.67
C ASP A 57 2.62 4.35 1.27
N VAL A 58 2.01 5.47 0.92
CA VAL A 58 1.33 5.68 -0.34
C VAL A 58 2.27 6.42 -1.28
N TYR A 59 2.50 5.83 -2.45
CA TYR A 59 3.34 6.40 -3.49
C TYR A 59 2.57 6.51 -4.81
N LEU A 60 2.94 7.49 -5.62
CA LEU A 60 2.60 7.56 -7.04
C LEU A 60 3.87 7.47 -7.90
N SER A 61 3.71 7.18 -9.18
CA SER A 61 4.77 7.36 -10.17
C SER A 61 4.19 7.84 -11.49
N GLU A 62 4.88 8.77 -12.14
CA GLU A 62 4.49 9.32 -13.44
C GLU A 62 5.16 8.60 -14.62
N GLU A 63 6.16 7.76 -14.34
CA GLU A 63 6.95 7.04 -15.34
C GLU A 63 6.11 6.05 -16.15
N GLU A 64 6.48 5.88 -17.42
CA GLU A 64 5.86 4.88 -18.30
C GLU A 64 6.33 3.46 -17.95
N ASP A 65 7.60 3.33 -17.57
CA ASP A 65 8.20 2.09 -17.10
C ASP A 65 7.83 1.89 -15.62
N PHE A 66 6.83 1.05 -15.36
CA PHE A 66 6.30 0.80 -14.01
C PHE A 66 7.42 0.58 -12.98
N PRO A 67 7.45 1.37 -11.88
CA PRO A 67 8.51 1.24 -10.89
C PRO A 67 8.43 -0.11 -10.20
N LYS A 68 9.59 -0.68 -9.90
CA LYS A 68 9.70 -1.92 -9.12
C LYS A 68 9.87 -1.61 -7.65
N TYR A 69 10.56 -0.53 -7.34
CA TYR A 69 10.81 -0.06 -5.99
C TYR A 69 10.33 1.37 -5.81
N VAL A 70 9.94 1.74 -4.60
CA VAL A 70 9.57 3.13 -4.25
C VAL A 70 10.76 4.10 -4.32
N THR A 71 11.98 3.57 -4.48
CA THR A 71 13.21 4.33 -4.69
C THR A 71 13.58 4.47 -6.18
N ASP A 72 12.81 3.88 -7.08
CA ASP A 72 13.05 4.03 -8.52
C ASP A 72 12.68 5.48 -8.94
N PRO A 73 13.26 5.99 -10.05
CA PRO A 73 12.96 7.33 -10.55
C PRO A 73 11.47 7.57 -10.75
N GLY A 74 11.04 8.82 -10.54
CA GLY A 74 9.65 9.24 -10.69
C GLY A 74 8.68 8.75 -9.61
N CYS A 75 9.11 7.92 -8.65
CA CYS A 75 8.31 7.62 -7.47
C CYS A 75 8.22 8.83 -6.53
N GLN A 76 6.99 9.26 -6.22
CA GLN A 76 6.70 10.32 -5.26
C GLN A 76 5.92 9.76 -4.08
N TYR A 77 6.41 10.04 -2.88
CA TYR A 77 5.72 9.74 -1.63
C TYR A 77 4.60 10.76 -1.37
N LEU A 78 3.41 10.26 -1.02
CA LEU A 78 2.24 11.08 -0.71
C LEU A 78 1.93 11.17 0.78
N GLY A 79 2.29 10.14 1.54
CA GLY A 79 2.01 10.06 2.97
C GLY A 79 1.85 8.61 3.45
N THR A 80 1.62 8.45 4.74
CA THR A 80 1.44 7.14 5.38
C THR A 80 0.04 7.04 5.97
N LEU A 81 -0.59 5.88 5.81
CA LEU A 81 -1.74 5.44 6.60
C LEU A 81 -1.28 4.42 7.64
N SER A 82 -1.34 4.74 8.92
CA SER A 82 -1.03 3.82 10.02
C SER A 82 -2.29 3.14 10.52
N VAL A 83 -2.25 1.81 10.67
CA VAL A 83 -3.40 0.99 11.06
C VAL A 83 -3.04 0.18 12.29
N ASP A 84 -3.80 0.36 13.36
CA ASP A 84 -3.65 -0.45 14.57
C ASP A 84 -4.11 -1.89 14.34
N LEU A 85 -3.28 -2.83 14.79
CA LEU A 85 -3.56 -4.25 14.83
C LEU A 85 -3.94 -4.67 16.26
N PRO A 86 -4.93 -5.56 16.41
CA PRO A 86 -5.20 -6.17 17.70
C PRO A 86 -3.99 -7.02 18.15
N LYS A 87 -3.92 -7.22 19.47
CA LYS A 87 -2.92 -8.10 20.08
C LYS A 87 -2.91 -9.46 19.40
N PRO A 88 -1.73 -10.02 19.10
CA PRO A 88 -1.62 -11.35 18.49
C PRO A 88 -2.32 -12.40 19.35
N VAL A 89 -3.17 -13.21 18.73
CA VAL A 89 -3.81 -14.37 19.36
C VAL A 89 -3.37 -15.62 18.60
N LYS A 90 -2.84 -16.62 19.33
CA LYS A 90 -2.34 -17.86 18.73
C LYS A 90 -3.39 -18.49 17.82
N GLY A 91 -2.99 -18.80 16.58
CA GLY A 91 -3.86 -19.42 15.57
C GLY A 91 -4.81 -18.47 14.84
N LYS A 92 -4.86 -17.18 15.18
CA LYS A 92 -5.65 -16.19 14.41
C LYS A 92 -4.76 -15.42 13.44
N LYS A 93 -5.13 -15.45 12.16
CA LYS A 93 -4.49 -14.60 11.15
C LYS A 93 -4.93 -13.15 11.33
N ARG A 94 -3.96 -12.24 11.24
CA ARG A 94 -4.18 -10.79 11.25
C ARG A 94 -3.89 -10.26 9.86
N GLY A 95 -4.62 -9.25 9.43
CA GLY A 95 -4.38 -8.62 8.15
C GLY A 95 -5.30 -7.44 7.92
N VAL A 96 -4.99 -6.70 6.86
CA VAL A 96 -5.65 -5.45 6.49
C VAL A 96 -6.00 -5.53 5.01
N PHE A 97 -7.23 -5.15 4.68
CA PHE A 97 -7.59 -4.84 3.31
C PHE A 97 -7.34 -3.36 3.04
N ILE A 98 -6.66 -3.05 1.94
CA ILE A 98 -6.50 -1.68 1.47
C ILE A 98 -7.37 -1.49 0.24
N CYS A 99 -8.14 -0.41 0.23
CA CYS A 99 -8.94 0.07 -0.89
C CYS A 99 -8.52 1.49 -1.22
N MET A 100 -8.39 1.80 -2.51
CA MET A 100 -8.12 3.15 -3.01
C MET A 100 -9.34 3.71 -3.73
N ILE A 101 -9.81 4.87 -3.28
CA ILE A 101 -11.00 5.57 -3.77
C ILE A 101 -10.53 6.90 -4.38
N PHE A 102 -10.89 7.14 -5.64
CA PHE A 102 -10.46 8.31 -6.40
C PHE A 102 -11.59 9.33 -6.51
N GLY A 103 -11.37 10.52 -5.93
CA GLY A 103 -12.28 11.65 -5.88
C GLY A 103 -11.76 12.86 -6.66
N GLY A 104 -11.58 12.71 -7.98
CA GLY A 104 -11.14 13.80 -8.86
C GLY A 104 -9.67 14.14 -8.68
N THR A 105 -9.39 14.99 -7.69
CA THR A 105 -8.04 15.45 -7.31
C THR A 105 -7.51 14.77 -6.04
N GLU A 106 -8.38 14.01 -5.36
CA GLU A 106 -8.09 13.37 -4.07
C GLU A 106 -8.05 11.84 -4.21
N LEU A 107 -7.09 11.23 -3.53
CA LEU A 107 -6.97 9.79 -3.34
C LEU A 107 -7.27 9.48 -1.88
N CYS A 108 -8.40 8.85 -1.60
CA CYS A 108 -8.70 8.30 -0.29
C CYS A 108 -8.23 6.85 -0.22
N VAL A 109 -7.36 6.55 0.74
CA VAL A 109 -6.93 5.18 1.04
C VAL A 109 -7.64 4.73 2.30
N LYS A 110 -8.38 3.63 2.19
CA LYS A 110 -9.13 3.03 3.28
C LYS A 110 -8.54 1.68 3.62
N ALA A 111 -8.21 1.50 4.89
CA ALA A 111 -7.81 0.25 5.50
C ALA A 111 -8.96 -0.37 6.29
N VAL A 112 -9.18 -1.67 6.13
CA VAL A 112 -10.13 -2.45 6.92
C VAL A 112 -9.39 -3.59 7.62
N ASN A 113 -9.35 -3.53 8.95
CA ASN A 113 -8.74 -4.57 9.77
C ASN A 113 -9.61 -5.84 9.76
N ARG A 114 -9.04 -6.97 9.33
CA ARG A 114 -9.77 -8.22 9.14
C ARG A 114 -10.18 -8.92 10.44
N SER A 115 -9.56 -8.56 11.56
CA SER A 115 -9.80 -9.21 12.83
C SER A 115 -11.00 -8.62 13.58
N ASN A 116 -11.29 -7.33 13.38
CA ASN A 116 -12.35 -6.61 14.10
C ASN A 116 -13.22 -5.70 13.21
N ASN A 117 -12.97 -5.67 11.89
CA ASN A 117 -13.62 -4.79 10.92
C ASN A 117 -13.46 -3.29 11.21
N ALA A 118 -12.49 -2.90 12.05
CA ALA A 118 -12.18 -1.49 12.26
C ALA A 118 -11.66 -0.88 10.96
N GLU A 119 -12.14 0.31 10.65
CA GLU A 119 -11.74 1.05 9.46
C GLU A 119 -10.84 2.23 9.84
N THR A 120 -9.84 2.50 9.01
CA THR A 120 -8.97 3.67 9.13
C THR A 120 -8.75 4.21 7.73
N SER A 121 -8.83 5.52 7.54
CA SER A 121 -8.62 6.13 6.23
C SER A 121 -7.79 7.40 6.30
N ALA A 122 -7.14 7.71 5.19
CA ALA A 122 -6.44 8.96 4.97
C ALA A 122 -6.65 9.41 3.54
N THR A 123 -6.69 10.72 3.33
CA THR A 123 -6.81 11.34 2.01
C THR A 123 -5.48 11.99 1.63
N PHE A 124 -5.07 11.78 0.39
CA PHE A 124 -3.85 12.29 -0.18
C PHE A 124 -4.16 13.08 -1.45
N ASN A 125 -3.47 14.19 -1.64
CA ASN A 125 -3.51 14.94 -2.89
C ASN A 125 -2.40 14.43 -3.81
N PHE A 126 -2.77 13.95 -4.99
CA PHE A 126 -1.82 13.46 -6.00
C PHE A 126 -1.58 14.45 -7.15
N LEU A 127 -2.18 15.65 -7.09
CA LEU A 127 -1.98 16.76 -8.03
C LEU A 127 -1.17 17.91 -7.40
N GLY A 128 -0.29 17.60 -6.44
CA GLY A 128 0.38 18.57 -5.56
C GLY A 128 0.66 19.93 -6.21
N ASN A 129 0.18 21.01 -5.56
CA ASN A 129 0.22 22.42 -5.98
C ASN A 129 1.05 22.68 -7.25
N GLN A 130 0.36 22.84 -8.38
CA GLN A 130 0.96 23.60 -9.49
C GLN A 130 1.41 24.96 -8.95
N PRO A 131 2.60 25.46 -9.34
CA PRO A 131 3.01 26.80 -8.99
C PRO A 131 2.02 27.86 -9.48
#